data_AF-A0AA39YA78-F1
#
_entry.id   AF-A0AA39YA78-F1
#
_cell.length_a   1.000
_cell.length_b   1.000
_cell.length_c   1.000
_cell.angle_alpha   90.00
_cell.angle_beta   90.00
_cell.angle_gamma   90.00
#
_symmetry.space_group_name_H-M   'P 1'
#
loop_
_entity.id
_entity.type
_entity.pdbx_description
1 polymer ?
#
loop_
_entity_poly.entity_id
_entity_poly.type
_entity_poly.pdbx_seq_one_letter_code
_entity_poly.pdbx_strand_id
1 'polypeptide(L)'
;MKQILDQMLSAKAAPLVPPRTLTTGPCKENKLFGDEIDLTKLPAPLIHQSDGGRYIQTYGINIVKSPDGTWTNWSIARAMVHDQRHLAGLVIEPQHLWQIHQLWKKERPGVDIPWALTLGAPPAAVMASSMPLPDRVSEAEYVGAMNGAPMDLVQCETNDLLVPASSEIVLEGTLSVTETAREGPFGEMHGYCFPGDARQSPLYRVNCITYRNGAILPVCASGRLTDETHTMIGSLAAAEIRQLCQENGLPITDAFAGFETQVTWVALKVDTTALRKLGITKISKELSRRVGDLVFNHKVGYTIHRLVLVGDDIDVYEGSDVLWAFSTRCRPGDDEVFYPEVRAFPLIPYNGHGAHSPVKGGKVVSDALLPAEYTTGKDWEAASFKESYPTGVQEKVISQWSEMGFEKR
;
A
#
# COMPACT_ATOMS: atom_id res chain seq x y z
N MET A 1 -10.78 -11.78 -0.36
CA MET A 1 -10.16 -10.42 -0.40
C MET A 1 -11.12 -9.33 0.04
N LYS A 2 -12.29 -9.16 -0.61
CA LYS A 2 -13.29 -8.13 -0.28
C LYS A 2 -13.52 -7.88 1.22
N GLN A 3 -13.83 -8.92 1.99
CA GLN A 3 -14.07 -8.82 3.44
C GLN A 3 -12.89 -8.22 4.22
N ILE A 4 -11.65 -8.50 3.81
CA ILE A 4 -10.43 -7.93 4.43
C ILE A 4 -10.38 -6.43 4.15
N LEU A 5 -10.64 -6.02 2.90
CA LEU A 5 -10.61 -4.60 2.52
C LEU A 5 -11.75 -3.82 3.18
N ASP A 6 -12.93 -4.41 3.30
CA ASP A 6 -14.06 -3.84 4.03
C ASP A 6 -13.72 -3.66 5.51
N GLN A 7 -13.07 -4.65 6.14
CA GLN A 7 -12.60 -4.52 7.52
C GLN A 7 -11.54 -3.42 7.65
N MET A 8 -10.59 -3.34 6.72
CA MET A 8 -9.55 -2.30 6.74
C MET A 8 -10.11 -0.89 6.58
N LEU A 9 -11.25 -0.72 5.91
CA LEU A 9 -11.93 0.57 5.73
C LEU A 9 -12.94 0.88 6.85
N SER A 10 -13.33 -0.09 7.67
CA SER A 10 -14.39 0.05 8.68
C SER A 10 -14.17 1.19 9.66
N ALA A 11 -12.90 1.47 10.02
CA ALA A 11 -12.55 2.52 10.97
C ALA A 11 -12.75 3.94 10.43
N LYS A 12 -12.87 4.15 9.11
CA LYS A 12 -13.16 5.49 8.55
C LYS A 12 -14.51 6.05 8.97
N ALA A 13 -15.50 5.18 9.19
CA ALA A 13 -16.84 5.56 9.61
C ALA A 13 -17.01 5.55 11.15
N ALA A 14 -15.98 5.14 11.90
CA ALA A 14 -16.02 5.00 13.34
C ALA A 14 -15.26 6.14 14.04
N PRO A 15 -15.65 6.53 15.26
CA PRO A 15 -14.81 7.37 16.09
C PRO A 15 -13.44 6.72 16.34
N LEU A 16 -12.37 7.49 16.17
CA LEU A 16 -11.02 7.06 16.49
C LEU A 16 -10.89 6.68 17.98
N VAL A 17 -10.13 5.64 18.29
CA VAL A 17 -9.95 5.14 19.66
C VAL A 17 -8.50 5.39 20.10
N PRO A 18 -8.24 6.36 21.00
CA PRO A 18 -6.88 6.66 21.46
C PRO A 18 -6.17 5.44 22.05
N PRO A 19 -4.84 5.33 21.90
CA PRO A 19 -4.08 4.25 22.49
C PRO A 19 -4.11 4.30 24.02
N ARG A 20 -3.93 3.14 24.64
CA ARG A 20 -3.72 3.00 26.09
C ARG A 20 -2.22 2.93 26.37
N THR A 21 -1.71 3.90 27.12
CA THR A 21 -0.31 3.89 27.55
C THR A 21 -0.13 2.97 28.76
N LEU A 22 0.77 2.01 28.63
CA LEU A 22 1.20 1.10 29.70
C LEU A 22 2.56 1.54 30.28
N THR A 23 2.88 1.06 31.47
CA THR A 23 4.17 1.34 32.14
C THR A 23 5.32 0.49 31.61
N THR A 24 5.03 -0.70 31.08
CA THR A 24 6.02 -1.63 30.50
C THR A 24 5.31 -2.62 29.56
N GLY A 25 6.09 -3.43 28.84
CA GLY A 25 5.60 -4.45 27.93
C GLY A 25 6.71 -5.42 27.51
N PRO A 26 6.37 -6.52 26.80
CA PRO A 26 7.35 -7.50 26.36
C PRO A 26 8.53 -6.92 25.55
N CYS A 27 8.32 -5.83 24.81
CA CYS A 27 9.41 -5.19 24.05
C CYS A 27 10.52 -4.59 24.95
N LYS A 28 10.29 -4.47 26.26
CA LYS A 28 11.22 -3.88 27.23
C LYS A 28 12.01 -4.90 28.04
N GLU A 29 11.90 -6.20 27.72
CA GLU A 29 12.57 -7.28 28.45
C GLU A 29 14.11 -7.18 28.40
N ASN A 30 14.66 -6.77 27.26
CA ASN A 30 16.08 -6.54 27.05
C ASN A 30 16.32 -5.14 26.48
N LYS A 31 17.45 -4.52 26.83
CA LYS A 31 17.81 -3.16 26.40
C LYS A 31 19.30 -3.08 26.12
N LEU A 32 19.67 -2.41 25.02
CA LEU A 32 21.06 -2.12 24.64
C LEU A 32 21.21 -0.61 24.46
N PHE A 33 22.27 -0.04 25.05
CA PHE A 33 22.58 1.39 24.99
C PHE A 33 24.04 1.62 24.62
N GLY A 34 24.38 2.86 24.26
CA GLY A 34 25.78 3.29 24.12
C GLY A 34 26.56 2.38 23.19
N ASP A 35 27.67 1.81 23.67
CA ASP A 35 28.61 0.96 22.91
C ASP A 35 28.11 -0.49 22.71
N GLU A 36 27.06 -0.93 23.42
CA GLU A 36 26.49 -2.27 23.27
C GLU A 36 25.75 -2.47 21.94
N ILE A 37 25.30 -1.37 21.34
CA ILE A 37 24.65 -1.40 20.03
C ILE A 37 25.72 -1.76 18.99
N ASP A 38 25.37 -2.58 18.00
CA ASP A 38 26.14 -2.76 16.78
C ASP A 38 25.23 -3.37 15.71
N LEU A 39 24.67 -2.51 14.86
CA LEU A 39 23.73 -2.94 13.82
C LEU A 39 24.37 -3.88 12.80
N THR A 40 25.70 -3.86 12.66
CA THR A 40 26.42 -4.74 11.72
C THR A 40 26.55 -6.18 12.23
N LYS A 41 26.33 -6.39 13.53
CA LYS A 41 26.32 -7.71 14.18
C LYS A 41 24.91 -8.30 14.30
N LEU A 42 23.86 -7.51 14.06
CA LEU A 42 22.49 -8.03 14.00
C LEU A 42 22.34 -8.92 12.76
N PRO A 43 21.48 -9.96 12.80
CA PRO A 43 21.24 -10.86 11.67
C PRO A 43 20.40 -10.19 10.57
N ALA A 44 20.69 -8.93 10.22
CA ALA A 44 20.05 -8.22 9.12
C ALA A 44 20.33 -8.97 7.80
N PRO A 45 19.29 -9.38 7.05
CA PRO A 45 19.47 -10.18 5.85
C PRO A 45 20.04 -9.34 4.71
N LEU A 46 20.94 -9.95 3.94
CA LEU A 46 21.11 -9.57 2.55
C LEU A 46 20.01 -10.32 1.79
N ILE A 47 18.97 -9.61 1.34
CA ILE A 47 17.74 -10.23 0.84
C ILE A 47 17.96 -10.73 -0.59
N HIS A 48 18.55 -9.89 -1.45
CA HIS A 48 18.92 -10.24 -2.81
C HIS A 48 20.42 -10.08 -3.03
N GLN A 49 20.97 -10.88 -3.95
CA GLN A 49 22.40 -10.91 -4.24
C GLN A 49 22.99 -9.53 -4.61
N SER A 50 22.20 -8.68 -5.28
CA SER A 50 22.64 -7.38 -5.78
C SER A 50 22.21 -6.21 -4.89
N ASP A 51 21.57 -6.46 -3.74
CA ASP A 51 21.15 -5.38 -2.82
C ASP A 51 22.37 -4.60 -2.32
N GLY A 52 22.22 -3.27 -2.19
CA GLY A 52 23.29 -2.36 -1.77
C GLY A 52 23.65 -2.41 -0.29
N GLY A 53 22.91 -3.21 0.49
CA GLY A 53 23.11 -3.35 1.92
C GLY A 53 22.22 -4.43 2.53
N ARG A 54 22.37 -4.63 3.84
CA ARG A 54 21.52 -5.56 4.61
C ARG A 54 20.24 -4.84 5.03
N TYR A 55 19.12 -5.21 4.43
CA TYR A 55 17.82 -4.59 4.68
C TYR A 55 17.18 -5.16 5.94
N ILE A 56 17.51 -4.56 7.08
CA ILE A 56 16.93 -4.91 8.39
C ILE A 56 15.45 -4.53 8.46
N GLN A 57 15.03 -3.52 7.69
CA GLN A 57 13.69 -2.97 7.73
C GLN A 57 12.97 -3.19 6.40
N THR A 58 12.08 -4.17 6.38
CA THR A 58 11.19 -4.48 5.24
C THR A 58 9.73 -4.67 5.64
N TYR A 59 9.44 -4.88 6.93
CA TYR A 59 8.09 -5.16 7.44
C TYR A 59 7.76 -4.45 8.77
N GLY A 60 8.71 -3.73 9.34
CA GLY A 60 8.50 -2.94 10.55
C GLY A 60 7.81 -1.61 10.29
N ILE A 61 7.48 -0.93 11.37
CA ILE A 61 6.76 0.34 11.36
C ILE A 61 7.69 1.45 11.82
N ASN A 62 7.96 2.42 10.94
CA ASN A 62 8.56 3.70 11.32
C ASN A 62 7.51 4.54 12.05
N ILE A 63 7.89 5.11 13.18
CA ILE A 63 7.04 5.95 14.02
C ILE A 63 7.70 7.32 14.14
N VAL A 64 7.00 8.34 13.65
CA VAL A 64 7.41 9.74 13.75
C VAL A 64 6.21 10.60 14.12
N LYS A 65 6.45 11.74 14.76
CA LYS A 65 5.41 12.68 15.19
C LYS A 65 5.64 14.05 14.56
N SER A 66 4.58 14.75 14.16
CA SER A 66 4.66 16.12 13.68
C SER A 66 5.26 17.06 14.73
N PRO A 67 5.89 18.18 14.35
CA PRO A 67 6.55 19.09 15.30
C PRO A 67 5.62 19.70 16.36
N ASP A 68 4.33 19.84 16.05
CA ASP A 68 3.26 20.33 16.93
C ASP A 68 2.67 19.23 17.83
N GLY A 69 3.05 17.97 17.60
CA GLY A 69 2.59 16.81 18.37
C GLY A 69 1.21 16.26 17.99
N THR A 70 0.52 16.86 17.00
CA THR A 70 -0.89 16.55 16.68
C THR A 70 -1.08 15.32 15.81
N TRP A 71 -0.04 14.88 15.10
CA TRP A 71 -0.09 13.74 14.19
C TRP A 71 1.08 12.79 14.43
N THR A 72 0.77 11.53 14.74
CA THR A 72 1.77 10.45 14.81
C THR A 72 1.55 9.50 13.66
N ASN A 73 2.51 9.43 12.75
CA ASN A 73 2.46 8.55 11.59
C ASN A 73 3.20 7.25 11.84
N TRP A 74 2.56 6.15 11.51
CA TRP A 74 3.10 4.80 11.44
C TRP A 74 3.12 4.34 9.99
N SER A 75 4.31 4.02 9.47
CA SER A 75 4.41 3.61 8.06
C SER A 75 5.55 2.64 7.80
N ILE A 76 5.36 1.76 6.82
CA ILE A 76 6.44 0.90 6.31
C ILE A 76 7.22 1.67 5.24
N ALA A 77 8.51 1.87 5.49
CA ALA A 77 9.46 2.36 4.51
C ALA A 77 10.79 1.65 4.75
N ARG A 78 11.39 1.11 3.68
CA ARG A 78 12.57 0.26 3.82
C ARG A 78 13.78 1.02 4.35
N ALA A 79 14.63 0.32 5.08
CA ALA A 79 15.94 0.84 5.48
C ALA A 79 16.98 -0.29 5.56
N MET A 80 18.21 0.03 5.18
CA MET A 80 19.36 -0.88 5.26
C MET A 80 20.37 -0.39 6.30
N VAL A 81 21.11 -1.33 6.88
CA VAL A 81 22.22 -1.01 7.80
C VAL A 81 23.29 -0.22 7.05
N HIS A 82 23.64 0.97 7.55
CA HIS A 82 24.72 1.80 7.02
C HIS A 82 26.04 1.56 7.77
N ASP A 83 25.99 1.63 9.10
CA ASP A 83 27.13 1.38 9.99
C ASP A 83 26.63 0.80 11.33
N GLN A 84 27.46 0.84 12.38
CA GLN A 84 27.12 0.29 13.70
C GLN A 84 25.95 1.01 14.41
N ARG A 85 25.63 2.25 14.03
CA ARG A 85 24.64 3.13 14.69
C ARG A 85 23.62 3.73 13.73
N HIS A 86 23.79 3.58 12.41
CA HIS A 86 22.93 4.23 11.44
C HIS A 86 22.28 3.24 10.46
N LEU A 87 21.06 3.58 10.06
CA LEU A 87 20.38 3.04 8.89
C LEU A 87 20.31 4.12 7.80
N ALA A 88 20.27 3.72 6.54
CA ALA A 88 19.89 4.57 5.41
C ALA A 88 18.60 4.01 4.80
N GLY A 89 17.58 4.85 4.61
CA GLY A 89 16.26 4.35 4.25
C GLY A 89 15.39 5.36 3.51
N LEU A 90 14.39 4.83 2.81
CA LEU A 90 13.56 5.57 1.89
C LEU A 90 12.67 6.62 2.59
N VAL A 91 12.80 7.88 2.19
CA VAL A 91 11.91 8.98 2.60
C VAL A 91 11.54 9.80 1.37
N ILE A 92 10.42 9.47 0.72
CA ILE A 92 10.05 10.02 -0.59
C ILE A 92 8.65 10.62 -0.60
N GLU A 93 8.49 11.67 -1.40
CA GLU A 93 7.20 12.28 -1.69
C GLU A 93 6.28 11.32 -2.47
N PRO A 94 4.97 11.22 -2.18
CA PRO A 94 4.18 12.02 -1.24
C PRO A 94 3.93 11.33 0.12
N GLN A 95 4.79 10.38 0.53
CA GLN A 95 4.54 9.55 1.71
C GLN A 95 4.52 10.36 3.00
N HIS A 96 3.72 9.93 3.97
CA HIS A 96 3.52 10.65 5.22
C HIS A 96 4.79 10.80 6.06
N LEU A 97 5.67 9.79 6.08
CA LEU A 97 7.01 9.91 6.66
C LEU A 97 7.80 11.07 6.04
N TRP A 98 7.73 11.24 4.72
CA TRP A 98 8.35 12.38 4.03
C TRP A 98 7.64 13.69 4.38
N GLN A 99 6.30 13.72 4.44
CA GLN A 99 5.56 14.93 4.79
C GLN A 99 5.94 15.44 6.19
N ILE A 100 5.98 14.57 7.20
CA ILE A 100 6.42 14.92 8.55
C ILE A 100 7.88 15.35 8.54
N HIS A 101 8.74 14.67 7.79
CA HIS A 101 10.13 15.09 7.63
C HIS A 101 10.26 16.53 7.09
N GLN A 102 9.44 16.90 6.10
CA GLN A 102 9.41 18.27 5.59
C GLN A 102 8.85 19.28 6.60
N LEU A 103 7.86 18.90 7.43
CA LEU A 103 7.36 19.76 8.51
C LEU A 103 8.47 20.07 9.52
N TRP A 104 9.24 19.07 9.95
CA TRP A 104 10.39 19.29 10.84
C TRP A 104 11.43 20.22 10.23
N LYS A 105 11.79 20.03 8.94
CA LYS A 105 12.71 20.93 8.24
C LYS A 105 12.25 22.38 8.21
N LYS A 106 10.94 22.59 8.07
CA LYS A 106 10.33 23.92 7.98
C LYS A 106 10.19 24.57 9.36
N GLU A 107 9.69 23.85 10.35
CA GLU A 107 9.26 24.39 11.64
C GLU A 107 10.34 24.29 12.72
N ARG A 108 11.26 23.32 12.60
CA ARG A 108 12.40 23.14 13.50
C ARG A 108 13.70 22.91 12.72
N PRO A 109 14.18 23.91 11.95
CA PRO A 109 15.35 23.76 11.10
C PRO A 109 16.59 23.26 11.86
N GLY A 110 17.26 22.24 11.32
CA GLY A 110 18.46 21.65 11.90
C GLY A 110 18.22 20.77 13.13
N VAL A 111 16.97 20.57 13.54
CA VAL A 111 16.61 19.64 14.61
C VAL A 111 16.17 18.32 13.99
N ASP A 112 16.91 17.25 14.28
CA ASP A 112 16.55 15.91 13.84
C ASP A 112 15.26 15.42 14.51
N ILE A 113 14.57 14.53 13.81
CA ILE A 113 13.21 14.09 14.13
C ILE A 113 13.30 12.94 15.12
N PRO A 114 12.67 13.01 16.30
CA PRO A 114 12.50 11.83 17.15
C PRO A 114 11.84 10.71 16.36
N TRP A 115 12.48 9.55 16.36
CA TRP A 115 12.08 8.40 15.55
C TRP A 115 12.17 7.11 16.37
N ALA A 116 11.24 6.20 16.10
CA ALA A 116 11.34 4.82 16.50
C ALA A 116 10.99 3.90 15.32
N LEU A 117 11.59 2.73 15.29
CA LEU A 117 11.25 1.65 14.36
C LEU A 117 10.90 0.41 15.15
N THR A 118 9.71 -0.13 14.91
CA THR A 118 9.24 -1.36 15.56
C THR A 118 9.22 -2.49 14.54
N LEU A 119 9.94 -3.58 14.82
CA LEU A 119 10.01 -4.79 14.01
C LEU A 119 9.24 -5.88 14.76
N GLY A 120 8.33 -6.58 14.08
CA GLY A 120 7.42 -7.53 14.74
C GLY A 120 6.35 -6.84 15.59
N ALA A 121 5.71 -5.80 15.03
CA ALA A 121 4.57 -5.12 15.66
C ALA A 121 3.26 -5.94 15.53
N PRO A 122 2.19 -5.60 16.27
CA PRO A 122 0.88 -6.24 16.10
C PRO A 122 0.41 -6.25 14.64
N PRO A 123 -0.07 -7.38 14.09
CA PRO A 123 -0.39 -7.49 12.66
C PRO A 123 -1.36 -6.44 12.13
N ALA A 124 -2.39 -6.07 12.92
CA ALA A 124 -3.34 -5.02 12.54
C ALA A 124 -2.66 -3.64 12.37
N ALA A 125 -1.64 -3.34 13.17
CA ALA A 125 -0.86 -2.11 13.03
C ALA A 125 0.01 -2.12 11.78
N VAL A 126 0.58 -3.28 11.42
CA VAL A 126 1.38 -3.44 10.20
C VAL A 126 0.50 -3.25 8.95
N MET A 127 -0.73 -3.79 8.97
CA MET A 127 -1.73 -3.57 7.92
C MET A 127 -2.07 -2.09 7.77
N ALA A 128 -2.40 -1.38 8.86
CA ALA A 128 -2.70 0.06 8.79
C ALA A 128 -1.49 0.89 8.34
N SER A 129 -0.26 0.52 8.75
CA SER A 129 0.99 1.18 8.35
C SER A 129 1.34 1.01 6.86
N SER A 130 0.65 0.10 6.17
CA SER A 130 0.80 -0.14 4.73
C SER A 130 -0.33 0.49 3.91
N MET A 131 -1.35 1.04 4.59
CA MET A 131 -2.52 1.64 3.97
C MET A 131 -2.32 3.15 3.82
N PRO A 132 -2.63 3.76 2.66
CA PRO A 132 -2.49 5.20 2.48
C PRO A 132 -3.69 5.94 3.10
N LEU A 133 -3.81 5.88 4.44
CA LEU A 133 -4.83 6.60 5.19
C LEU A 133 -4.82 8.12 4.90
N PRO A 134 -5.90 8.85 5.23
CA PRO A 134 -5.93 10.31 5.09
C PRO A 134 -4.82 11.01 5.88
N ASP A 135 -4.38 12.16 5.38
CA ASP A 135 -3.41 13.00 6.09
C ASP A 135 -3.91 13.36 7.49
N ARG A 136 -2.98 13.41 8.47
CA ARG A 136 -3.25 13.77 9.88
C ARG A 136 -4.11 12.79 10.68
N VAL A 137 -4.43 11.61 10.14
CA VAL A 137 -4.96 10.50 10.93
C VAL A 137 -3.78 9.74 11.54
N SER A 138 -3.83 9.45 12.84
CA SER A 138 -2.81 8.63 13.52
C SER A 138 -3.22 7.16 13.49
N GLU A 139 -2.38 6.29 12.94
CA GLU A 139 -2.71 4.88 12.66
C GLU A 139 -3.04 4.09 13.92
N ALA A 140 -2.39 4.38 15.05
CA ALA A 140 -2.67 3.71 16.31
C ALA A 140 -4.16 3.87 16.72
N GLU A 141 -4.72 5.06 16.48
CA GLU A 141 -6.11 5.36 16.80
C GLU A 141 -7.07 4.74 15.79
N TYR A 142 -6.66 4.70 14.52
CA TYR A 142 -7.38 4.03 13.44
C TYR A 142 -7.48 2.52 13.69
N VAL A 143 -6.37 1.88 14.06
CA VAL A 143 -6.33 0.46 14.45
C VAL A 143 -7.18 0.21 15.68
N GLY A 144 -7.16 1.13 16.65
CA GLY A 144 -8.01 1.05 17.83
C GLY A 144 -9.50 1.04 17.47
N ALA A 145 -9.92 1.92 16.56
CA ALA A 145 -11.29 1.96 16.05
C ALA A 145 -11.66 0.70 15.25
N MET A 146 -10.75 0.23 14.38
CA MET A 146 -10.95 -0.98 13.58
C MET A 146 -11.14 -2.24 14.45
N ASN A 147 -10.39 -2.34 15.55
CA ASN A 147 -10.46 -3.47 16.46
C ASN A 147 -11.53 -3.30 17.56
N GLY A 148 -12.12 -2.11 17.68
CA GLY A 148 -13.03 -1.77 18.78
C GLY A 148 -12.37 -1.73 20.17
N ALA A 149 -11.03 -1.65 20.24
CA ALA A 149 -10.27 -1.65 21.48
C ALA A 149 -8.97 -0.85 21.32
N PRO A 150 -8.55 -0.08 22.34
CA PRO A 150 -7.34 0.74 22.27
C PRO A 150 -6.08 -0.12 22.09
N MET A 151 -5.12 0.39 21.34
CA MET A 151 -3.79 -0.22 21.25
C MET A 151 -2.98 0.01 22.53
N ASP A 152 -2.35 -1.05 23.03
CA ASP A 152 -1.43 -0.98 24.16
C ASP A 152 -0.04 -0.53 23.71
N LEU A 153 0.36 0.66 24.14
CA LEU A 153 1.65 1.26 23.79
C LEU A 153 2.49 1.52 25.05
N VAL A 154 3.81 1.56 24.88
CA VAL A 154 4.78 1.95 25.91
C VAL A 154 5.67 3.07 25.38
N GLN A 155 6.18 3.92 26.26
CA GLN A 155 7.10 4.99 25.88
C GLN A 155 8.47 4.41 25.49
N CYS A 156 9.12 5.01 24.49
CA CYS A 156 10.53 4.80 24.20
C CYS A 156 11.41 5.11 25.42
N GLU A 157 12.57 4.48 25.53
CA GLU A 157 13.56 4.75 26.58
C GLU A 157 14.26 6.10 26.39
N THR A 158 14.41 6.55 25.15
CA THR A 158 15.27 7.69 24.77
C THR A 158 14.53 8.86 24.15
N ASN A 159 13.22 8.75 23.93
CA ASN A 159 12.37 9.83 23.44
C ASN A 159 10.89 9.64 23.87
N ASP A 160 10.03 10.61 23.56
CA ASP A 160 8.62 10.63 23.98
C ASP A 160 7.65 9.96 22.99
N LEU A 161 8.16 9.16 22.04
CA LEU A 161 7.31 8.36 21.17
C LEU A 161 6.74 7.15 21.91
N LEU A 162 5.57 6.71 21.47
CA LEU A 162 4.91 5.50 21.95
C LEU A 162 5.02 4.40 20.90
N VAL A 163 5.41 3.20 21.33
CA VAL A 163 5.57 2.01 20.49
C VAL A 163 4.65 0.88 20.98
N PRO A 164 4.18 -0.05 20.14
CA PRO A 164 3.37 -1.17 20.61
C PRO A 164 4.10 -1.98 21.67
N ALA A 165 3.42 -2.21 22.80
CA ALA A 165 3.99 -2.88 23.98
C ALA A 165 4.51 -4.29 23.67
N SER A 166 3.89 -4.97 22.70
CA SER A 166 4.21 -6.33 22.26
C SER A 166 5.17 -6.39 21.06
N SER A 167 5.85 -5.30 20.71
CA SER A 167 6.83 -5.31 19.61
C SER A 167 7.97 -6.30 19.88
N GLU A 168 8.43 -7.02 18.86
CA GLU A 168 9.56 -7.96 19.00
C GLU A 168 10.88 -7.23 19.21
N ILE A 169 11.16 -6.20 18.38
CA ILE A 169 12.37 -5.36 18.45
C ILE A 169 11.97 -3.90 18.23
N VAL A 170 12.55 -2.98 19.00
CA VAL A 170 12.37 -1.53 18.85
C VAL A 170 13.73 -0.88 18.74
N LEU A 171 13.95 -0.13 17.66
CA LEU A 171 15.08 0.80 17.52
C LEU A 171 14.58 2.20 17.84
N GLU A 172 15.29 2.93 18.67
CA GLU A 172 14.95 4.31 19.04
C GLU A 172 16.08 5.25 18.67
N GLY A 173 15.76 6.46 18.22
CA GLY A 173 16.75 7.51 18.03
C GLY A 173 16.18 8.66 17.20
N THR A 174 16.86 9.01 16.12
CA THR A 174 16.49 10.17 15.30
C THR A 174 16.58 9.91 13.80
N LEU A 175 15.66 10.51 13.03
CA LEU A 175 15.74 10.61 11.58
C LEU A 175 16.33 11.99 11.23
N SER A 176 17.46 11.98 10.52
CA SER A 176 18.19 13.20 10.21
C SER A 176 17.47 14.08 9.20
N VAL A 177 17.48 15.39 9.42
CA VAL A 177 16.93 16.40 8.49
C VAL A 177 17.97 16.95 7.50
N THR A 178 19.25 16.65 7.74
CA THR A 178 20.41 17.15 6.99
C THR A 178 21.30 16.04 6.44
N GLU A 179 21.55 14.99 7.21
CA GLU A 179 22.50 13.93 6.86
C GLU A 179 21.84 12.87 5.98
N THR A 180 22.59 12.44 4.97
CA THR A 180 22.16 11.41 4.02
C THR A 180 23.30 10.43 3.76
N ALA A 181 22.95 9.22 3.37
CA ALA A 181 23.90 8.23 2.89
C ALA A 181 23.34 7.48 1.67
N ARG A 182 24.23 6.76 0.99
CA ARG A 182 23.83 5.88 -0.12
C ARG A 182 22.87 4.81 0.38
N GLU A 183 21.71 4.70 -0.26
CA GLU A 183 20.70 3.67 -0.08
C GLU A 183 20.41 3.02 -1.45
N GLY A 184 20.23 1.70 -1.46
CA GLY A 184 20.01 0.95 -2.68
C GLY A 184 21.29 0.41 -3.36
N PRO A 185 21.11 -0.47 -4.36
CA PRO A 185 19.82 -0.83 -4.93
C PRO A 185 19.10 -1.88 -4.06
N PHE A 186 17.84 -2.14 -4.37
CA PHE A 186 17.00 -3.12 -3.67
C PHE A 186 16.19 -3.93 -4.68
N GLY A 187 15.97 -5.21 -4.42
CA GLY A 187 14.93 -5.98 -5.12
C GLY A 187 13.53 -5.48 -4.79
N GLU A 188 12.94 -4.73 -5.73
CA GLU A 188 11.68 -4.01 -5.52
C GLU A 188 10.43 -4.84 -5.81
N MET A 189 9.30 -4.32 -5.32
CA MET A 189 7.94 -4.85 -5.53
C MET A 189 7.55 -5.10 -6.98
N HIS A 190 8.27 -4.56 -7.96
CA HIS A 190 7.98 -4.78 -9.37
C HIS A 190 8.73 -5.99 -9.96
N GLY A 191 9.53 -6.69 -9.15
CA GLY A 191 10.31 -7.86 -9.57
C GLY A 191 11.69 -7.55 -10.15
N TYR A 192 12.23 -6.36 -9.89
CA TYR A 192 13.50 -5.90 -10.45
C TYR A 192 14.44 -5.37 -9.37
N CYS A 193 15.73 -5.62 -9.57
CA CYS A 193 16.84 -4.96 -8.89
C CYS A 193 17.77 -4.41 -9.97
N PHE A 194 18.23 -3.16 -9.84
CA PHE A 194 19.15 -2.51 -10.79
C PHE A 194 20.54 -2.38 -10.15
N PRO A 195 21.48 -3.31 -10.41
CA PRO A 195 22.77 -3.32 -9.73
C PRO A 195 23.54 -2.00 -9.92
N GLY A 196 24.10 -1.48 -8.82
CA GLY A 196 24.87 -0.23 -8.82
C GLY A 196 24.04 1.05 -8.70
N ASP A 197 22.71 0.98 -8.86
CA ASP A 197 21.82 2.11 -8.62
C ASP A 197 21.79 2.45 -7.12
N ALA A 198 21.82 3.73 -6.78
CA ALA A 198 21.76 4.18 -5.39
C ALA A 198 21.33 5.65 -5.35
N ARG A 199 20.67 6.02 -4.26
CA ARG A 199 20.29 7.41 -3.97
C ARG A 199 20.78 7.82 -2.60
N GLN A 200 20.98 9.13 -2.44
CA GLN A 200 21.18 9.71 -1.12
C GLN A 200 19.83 9.73 -0.41
N SER A 201 19.72 8.96 0.68
CA SER A 201 18.54 8.92 1.52
C SER A 201 18.88 9.33 2.94
N PRO A 202 17.92 9.91 3.70
CA PRO A 202 18.15 10.31 5.08
C PRO A 202 18.73 9.19 5.96
N LEU A 203 19.61 9.58 6.87
CA LEU A 203 20.16 8.69 7.89
C LEU A 203 19.22 8.61 9.10
N TYR A 204 19.07 7.41 9.64
CA TYR A 204 18.41 7.13 10.91
C TYR A 204 19.47 6.75 11.92
N ARG A 205 19.64 7.52 12.98
CA ARG A 205 20.55 7.20 14.08
C ARG A 205 19.82 6.37 15.13
N VAL A 206 20.44 5.27 15.55
CA VAL A 206 19.96 4.37 16.61
C VAL A 206 20.74 4.66 17.89
N ASN A 207 20.02 5.08 18.92
CA ASN A 207 20.53 5.41 20.25
C ASN A 207 20.18 4.34 21.30
N CYS A 208 19.13 3.55 21.06
CA CYS A 208 18.69 2.47 21.94
C CYS A 208 18.08 1.32 21.12
N ILE A 209 18.28 0.09 21.56
CA ILE A 209 17.56 -1.09 21.07
C ILE A 209 16.88 -1.76 22.27
N THR A 210 15.56 -1.98 22.19
CA THR A 210 14.84 -2.83 23.15
C THR A 210 14.23 -4.03 22.42
N TYR A 211 14.16 -5.19 23.06
CA TYR A 211 13.65 -6.40 22.41
C TYR A 211 13.11 -7.43 23.39
N ARG A 212 12.18 -8.25 22.89
CA ARG A 212 11.59 -9.39 23.61
C ARG A 212 12.59 -10.55 23.69
N ASN A 213 12.47 -11.37 24.72
CA ASN A 213 13.14 -12.67 24.76
C ASN A 213 12.71 -13.53 23.56
N GLY A 214 13.70 -14.09 22.86
CA GLY A 214 13.44 -14.86 21.63
C GLY A 214 12.88 -14.00 20.49
N ALA A 215 13.30 -12.74 20.40
CA ALA A 215 12.79 -11.77 19.42
C ALA A 215 12.78 -12.30 17.98
N ILE A 216 11.70 -12.00 17.26
CA ILE A 216 11.49 -12.40 15.87
C ILE A 216 11.60 -11.19 14.95
N LEU A 217 12.50 -11.26 13.97
CA LEU A 217 12.60 -10.27 12.89
C LEU A 217 11.74 -10.71 11.69
N PRO A 218 10.59 -10.08 11.42
CA PRO A 218 9.86 -10.33 10.18
C PRO A 218 10.59 -9.73 8.99
N VAL A 219 10.66 -10.47 7.89
CA VAL A 219 11.35 -10.07 6.66
C VAL A 219 10.42 -10.30 5.47
N CYS A 220 10.18 -9.25 4.70
CA CYS A 220 9.58 -9.34 3.37
C CYS A 220 10.69 -9.48 2.33
N ALA A 221 10.79 -10.65 1.70
CA ALA A 221 11.68 -10.90 0.57
C ALA A 221 10.99 -10.50 -0.74
N SER A 222 10.87 -9.20 -0.98
CA SER A 222 10.05 -8.64 -2.05
C SER A 222 10.62 -8.88 -3.44
N GLY A 223 9.76 -9.14 -4.44
CA GLY A 223 10.20 -9.26 -5.81
C GLY A 223 9.05 -9.55 -6.77
N ARG A 224 9.16 -10.67 -7.49
CA ARG A 224 8.06 -11.16 -8.34
C ARG A 224 6.95 -11.75 -7.46
N LEU A 225 5.77 -11.89 -8.06
CA LEU A 225 4.58 -12.42 -7.40
C LEU A 225 4.85 -13.72 -6.61
N THR A 226 4.35 -13.88 -5.38
CA THR A 226 3.49 -12.96 -4.59
C THR A 226 4.06 -12.80 -3.19
N ASP A 227 4.12 -11.56 -2.70
CA ASP A 227 4.63 -11.18 -1.38
C ASP A 227 3.81 -10.03 -0.76
N GLU A 228 4.23 -9.52 0.40
CA GLU A 228 3.57 -8.45 1.16
C GLU A 228 3.41 -7.15 0.35
N THR A 229 4.35 -6.83 -0.55
CA THR A 229 4.26 -5.63 -1.38
C THR A 229 3.10 -5.69 -2.38
N HIS A 230 2.63 -6.88 -2.71
CA HIS A 230 1.48 -7.08 -3.59
C HIS A 230 0.19 -7.16 -2.79
N THR A 231 0.20 -8.05 -1.78
CA THR A 231 -0.99 -8.39 -0.99
C THR A 231 -1.44 -7.22 -0.11
N MET A 232 -0.51 -6.38 0.38
CA MET A 232 -0.80 -5.22 1.21
C MET A 232 -0.80 -3.92 0.41
N ILE A 233 0.31 -3.51 -0.21
CA ILE A 233 0.39 -2.17 -0.84
C ILE A 233 -0.65 -2.03 -1.95
N GLY A 234 -0.73 -2.99 -2.87
CA GLY A 234 -1.71 -2.99 -3.96
C GLY A 234 -3.15 -2.99 -3.47
N SER A 235 -3.49 -3.98 -2.63
CA SER A 235 -4.87 -4.16 -2.16
C SER A 235 -5.37 -3.02 -1.28
N LEU A 236 -4.52 -2.49 -0.39
CA LEU A 236 -4.88 -1.40 0.54
C LEU A 236 -4.96 -0.05 -0.19
N ALA A 237 -4.09 0.20 -1.19
CA ALA A 237 -4.25 1.35 -2.07
C ALA A 237 -5.56 1.28 -2.87
N ALA A 238 -5.92 0.10 -3.40
CA ALA A 238 -7.19 -0.10 -4.10
C ALA A 238 -8.39 0.13 -3.18
N ALA A 239 -8.35 -0.34 -1.92
CA ALA A 239 -9.39 -0.08 -0.94
C ALA A 239 -9.59 1.43 -0.69
N GLU A 240 -8.49 2.17 -0.51
CA GLU A 240 -8.53 3.63 -0.37
C GLU A 240 -9.06 4.34 -1.63
N ILE A 241 -8.69 3.87 -2.82
CA ILE A 241 -9.22 4.38 -4.10
C ILE A 241 -10.74 4.16 -4.18
N ARG A 242 -11.24 2.98 -3.80
CA ARG A 242 -12.68 2.68 -3.77
C ARG A 242 -13.42 3.70 -2.91
N GLN A 243 -12.92 3.89 -1.68
CA GLN A 243 -13.53 4.81 -0.72
C GLN A 243 -13.49 6.26 -1.24
N LEU A 244 -12.34 6.70 -1.77
CA LEU A 244 -12.18 8.04 -2.35
C LEU A 244 -13.20 8.27 -3.48
N CYS A 245 -13.37 7.30 -4.38
CA CYS A 245 -14.37 7.39 -5.45
C CYS A 245 -15.79 7.52 -4.89
N GLN A 246 -16.16 6.71 -3.90
CA GLN A 246 -17.49 6.71 -3.28
C GLN A 246 -17.79 8.04 -2.56
N GLU A 247 -16.84 8.57 -1.80
CA GLU A 247 -16.95 9.86 -1.10
C GLU A 247 -17.13 11.04 -2.07
N ASN A 248 -16.67 10.90 -3.31
CA ASN A 248 -16.81 11.90 -4.38
C ASN A 248 -17.97 11.59 -5.34
N GLY A 249 -18.90 10.71 -4.94
CA GLY A 249 -20.12 10.43 -5.70
C GLY A 249 -19.91 9.67 -7.00
N LEU A 250 -18.75 9.04 -7.19
CA LEU A 250 -18.51 8.15 -8.33
C LEU A 250 -19.16 6.79 -8.06
N PRO A 251 -19.80 6.16 -9.08
CA PRO A 251 -20.56 4.93 -8.91
C PRO A 251 -19.65 3.69 -8.84
N ILE A 252 -18.66 3.69 -7.94
CA ILE A 252 -17.70 2.58 -7.78
C ILE A 252 -18.13 1.70 -6.60
N THR A 253 -18.21 0.38 -6.82
CA THR A 253 -18.65 -0.60 -5.81
C THR A 253 -17.50 -1.40 -5.23
N ASP A 254 -16.49 -1.72 -6.05
CA ASP A 254 -15.33 -2.51 -5.66
C ASP A 254 -14.08 -2.00 -6.39
N ALA A 255 -12.91 -2.21 -5.77
CA ALA A 255 -11.63 -1.92 -6.38
C ALA A 255 -10.60 -2.96 -5.95
N PHE A 256 -9.75 -3.40 -6.89
CA PHE A 256 -8.65 -4.30 -6.57
C PHE A 256 -7.46 -4.11 -7.51
N ALA A 257 -6.25 -4.25 -6.95
CA ALA A 257 -5.03 -4.25 -7.73
C ALA A 257 -4.66 -5.67 -8.13
N GLY A 258 -5.02 -6.08 -9.35
CA GLY A 258 -4.79 -7.44 -9.84
C GLY A 258 -3.31 -7.80 -9.81
N PHE A 259 -2.98 -8.97 -9.25
CA PHE A 259 -1.60 -9.40 -9.04
C PHE A 259 -0.84 -9.56 -10.37
N GLU A 260 -1.49 -10.04 -11.42
CA GLU A 260 -0.97 -10.19 -12.77
C GLU A 260 -0.41 -8.89 -13.37
N THR A 261 -0.84 -7.74 -12.84
CA THR A 261 -0.39 -6.41 -13.24
C THR A 261 0.80 -5.90 -12.41
N GLN A 262 1.38 -6.77 -11.59
CA GLN A 262 2.38 -6.42 -10.58
C GLN A 262 1.88 -5.29 -9.65
N VAL A 263 0.57 -5.32 -9.36
CA VAL A 263 -0.21 -4.32 -8.61
C VAL A 263 -0.08 -2.87 -9.09
N THR A 264 0.29 -2.66 -10.35
CA THR A 264 0.37 -1.32 -10.95
C THR A 264 -0.96 -0.84 -11.52
N TRP A 265 -1.95 -1.74 -11.67
CA TRP A 265 -3.28 -1.41 -12.15
C TRP A 265 -4.30 -1.58 -11.03
N VAL A 266 -5.37 -0.79 -11.03
CA VAL A 266 -6.56 -1.03 -10.21
C VAL A 266 -7.77 -1.15 -11.12
N ALA A 267 -8.45 -2.30 -11.03
CA ALA A 267 -9.76 -2.47 -11.63
C ALA A 267 -10.82 -1.85 -10.72
N LEU A 268 -11.71 -1.03 -11.28
CA LEU A 268 -12.79 -0.34 -10.60
C LEU A 268 -14.12 -0.85 -11.12
N LYS A 269 -14.86 -1.55 -10.27
CA LYS A 269 -16.19 -2.05 -10.58
C LYS A 269 -17.20 -0.93 -10.50
N VAL A 270 -17.95 -0.71 -11.57
CA VAL A 270 -18.90 0.38 -11.70
C VAL A 270 -20.31 -0.16 -11.52
N ASP A 271 -21.10 0.46 -10.62
CA ASP A 271 -22.56 0.29 -10.60
C ASP A 271 -23.12 0.95 -11.85
N THR A 272 -23.43 0.13 -12.86
CA THR A 272 -23.89 0.65 -14.16
C THR A 272 -25.29 1.25 -14.05
N THR A 273 -26.09 0.86 -13.04
CA THR A 273 -27.41 1.44 -12.81
C THR A 273 -27.30 2.85 -12.25
N ALA A 274 -26.39 3.09 -11.31
CA ALA A 274 -26.06 4.42 -10.84
C ALA A 274 -25.41 5.26 -11.94
N LEU A 275 -24.50 4.68 -12.73
CA LEU A 275 -23.88 5.32 -13.89
C LEU A 275 -24.91 5.90 -14.87
N ARG A 276 -25.91 5.10 -15.28
CA ARG A 276 -26.97 5.55 -16.20
C ARG A 276 -27.75 6.74 -15.66
N LYS A 277 -27.97 6.81 -14.34
CA LYS A 277 -28.67 7.95 -13.70
C LYS A 277 -27.87 9.25 -13.76
N LEU A 278 -26.54 9.18 -13.93
CA LEU A 278 -25.70 10.37 -14.12
C LEU A 278 -25.82 10.97 -15.53
N GLY A 279 -26.41 10.24 -16.48
CA GLY A 279 -26.59 10.71 -17.86
C GLY A 279 -25.29 10.88 -18.65
N ILE A 280 -24.18 10.32 -18.17
CA ILE A 280 -22.89 10.36 -18.86
C ILE A 280 -22.82 9.25 -19.90
N THR A 281 -22.13 9.50 -21.02
CA THR A 281 -22.02 8.55 -22.14
C THR A 281 -20.58 8.12 -22.34
N LYS A 282 -20.36 6.92 -22.92
CA LYS A 282 -19.00 6.44 -23.23
C LYS A 282 -18.24 7.42 -24.12
N ILE A 283 -18.91 7.97 -25.14
CA ILE A 283 -18.32 8.93 -26.09
C ILE A 283 -17.78 10.18 -25.40
N SER A 284 -18.43 10.68 -24.33
CA SER A 284 -17.93 11.88 -23.65
C SER A 284 -16.64 11.61 -22.89
N LYS A 285 -16.29 10.34 -22.61
CA LYS A 285 -15.18 9.93 -21.72
C LYS A 285 -15.24 10.58 -20.34
N GLU A 286 -16.41 11.05 -19.93
CA GLU A 286 -16.55 11.88 -18.74
C GLU A 286 -16.30 11.09 -17.46
N LEU A 287 -16.78 9.85 -17.37
CA LEU A 287 -16.47 8.97 -16.24
C LEU A 287 -14.96 8.78 -16.10
N SER A 288 -14.28 8.41 -17.19
CA SER A 288 -12.83 8.18 -17.21
C SER A 288 -12.03 9.40 -16.77
N ARG A 289 -12.44 10.60 -17.22
CA ARG A 289 -11.80 11.86 -16.77
C ARG A 289 -12.06 12.13 -15.29
N ARG A 290 -13.31 12.02 -14.82
CA ARG A 290 -13.65 12.25 -13.41
C ARG A 290 -12.91 11.29 -12.48
N VAL A 291 -12.82 10.01 -12.85
CA VAL A 291 -12.08 9.00 -12.10
C VAL A 291 -10.57 9.30 -12.11
N GLY A 292 -9.99 9.54 -13.29
CA GLY A 292 -8.55 9.77 -13.40
C GLY A 292 -8.10 11.07 -12.74
N ASP A 293 -8.86 12.16 -12.90
CA ASP A 293 -8.58 13.46 -12.29
C ASP A 293 -8.61 13.36 -10.76
N LEU A 294 -9.57 12.62 -10.21
CA LEU A 294 -9.68 12.40 -8.77
C LEU A 294 -8.53 11.52 -8.26
N VAL A 295 -8.35 10.34 -8.84
CA VAL A 295 -7.45 9.32 -8.28
C VAL A 295 -5.98 9.68 -8.51
N PHE A 296 -5.60 10.13 -9.72
CA PHE A 296 -4.19 10.39 -10.04
C PHE A 296 -3.63 11.69 -9.47
N ASN A 297 -4.50 12.63 -9.07
CA ASN A 297 -4.08 13.83 -8.31
C ASN A 297 -4.13 13.62 -6.79
N HIS A 298 -4.54 12.44 -6.32
CA HIS A 298 -4.58 12.09 -4.90
C HIS A 298 -3.43 11.14 -4.52
N LYS A 299 -2.94 11.22 -3.27
CA LYS A 299 -1.87 10.34 -2.74
C LYS A 299 -2.17 8.85 -2.93
N VAL A 300 -3.43 8.45 -2.75
CA VAL A 300 -3.87 7.04 -2.83
C VAL A 300 -3.65 6.42 -4.22
N GLY A 301 -3.67 7.24 -5.28
CA GLY A 301 -3.40 6.79 -6.65
C GLY A 301 -1.92 6.83 -7.03
N TYR A 302 -1.00 7.15 -6.11
CA TYR A 302 0.42 7.36 -6.41
C TYR A 302 1.07 6.14 -7.08
N THR A 303 0.90 4.95 -6.50
CA THR A 303 1.51 3.70 -6.99
C THR A 303 0.83 3.11 -8.22
N ILE A 304 -0.37 3.58 -8.55
CA ILE A 304 -1.21 3.04 -9.61
C ILE A 304 -1.03 3.84 -10.90
N HIS A 305 -0.80 3.15 -12.00
CA HIS A 305 -0.56 3.72 -13.31
C HIS A 305 -1.65 3.42 -14.35
N ARG A 306 -2.47 2.40 -14.12
CA ARG A 306 -3.67 2.17 -14.93
C ARG A 306 -4.89 1.96 -14.05
N LEU A 307 -5.97 2.66 -14.35
CA LEU A 307 -7.29 2.36 -13.82
C LEU A 307 -8.09 1.68 -14.91
N VAL A 308 -8.71 0.54 -14.62
CA VAL A 308 -9.57 -0.19 -15.57
C VAL A 308 -11.01 -0.12 -15.08
N LEU A 309 -11.87 0.57 -15.82
CA LEU A 309 -13.31 0.64 -15.48
C LEU A 309 -14.01 -0.60 -16.02
N VAL A 310 -14.71 -1.34 -15.16
CA VAL A 310 -15.43 -2.57 -15.55
C VAL A 310 -16.85 -2.59 -15.02
N GLY A 311 -17.73 -3.31 -15.72
CA GLY A 311 -19.15 -3.42 -15.41
C GLY A 311 -19.50 -4.30 -14.21
N ASP A 312 -20.79 -4.36 -13.90
CA ASP A 312 -21.35 -5.15 -12.80
C ASP A 312 -21.07 -6.66 -12.92
N ASP A 313 -20.81 -7.16 -14.13
CA ASP A 313 -20.58 -8.59 -14.40
C ASP A 313 -19.16 -9.06 -14.09
N ILE A 314 -18.21 -8.15 -13.89
CA ILE A 314 -16.81 -8.48 -13.61
C ILE A 314 -16.59 -8.61 -12.10
N ASP A 315 -15.95 -9.71 -11.69
CA ASP A 315 -15.31 -9.80 -10.38
C ASP A 315 -13.91 -9.19 -10.45
N VAL A 316 -13.72 -8.02 -9.85
CA VAL A 316 -12.42 -7.32 -9.86
C VAL A 316 -11.35 -8.04 -9.04
N TYR A 317 -11.74 -8.97 -8.17
CA TYR A 317 -10.80 -9.77 -7.39
C TYR A 317 -10.26 -10.98 -8.17
N GLU A 318 -10.87 -11.32 -9.30
CA GLU A 318 -10.43 -12.38 -10.21
C GLU A 318 -9.67 -11.78 -11.40
N GLY A 319 -8.34 -11.93 -11.41
CA GLY A 319 -7.49 -11.30 -12.41
C GLY A 319 -7.79 -11.75 -13.84
N SER A 320 -8.22 -13.00 -14.05
CA SER A 320 -8.66 -13.49 -15.36
C SER A 320 -9.86 -12.73 -15.91
N ASP A 321 -10.82 -12.35 -15.05
CA ASP A 321 -12.03 -11.63 -15.45
C ASP A 321 -11.69 -10.18 -15.82
N VAL A 322 -10.81 -9.55 -15.03
CA VAL A 322 -10.30 -8.20 -15.31
C VAL A 322 -9.53 -8.17 -16.63
N LEU A 323 -8.63 -9.12 -16.85
CA LEU A 323 -7.85 -9.22 -18.09
C LEU A 323 -8.77 -9.47 -19.29
N TRP A 324 -9.75 -10.36 -19.17
CA TRP A 324 -10.76 -10.59 -20.21
C TRP A 324 -11.52 -9.31 -20.55
N ALA A 325 -12.02 -8.59 -19.54
CA ALA A 325 -12.75 -7.34 -19.74
C ALA A 325 -11.87 -6.28 -20.42
N PHE A 326 -10.66 -6.04 -19.91
CA PHE A 326 -9.71 -5.10 -20.49
C PHE A 326 -9.39 -5.43 -21.94
N SER A 327 -9.07 -6.70 -22.25
CA SER A 327 -8.66 -7.12 -23.59
C SER A 327 -9.79 -7.13 -24.63
N THR A 328 -11.05 -7.21 -24.21
CA THR A 328 -12.18 -7.38 -25.13
C THR A 328 -13.14 -6.20 -25.18
N ARG A 329 -13.11 -5.29 -24.20
CA ARG A 329 -14.07 -4.18 -24.07
C ARG A 329 -13.46 -2.79 -24.16
N CYS A 330 -12.15 -2.65 -23.95
CA CYS A 330 -11.44 -1.37 -24.05
C CYS A 330 -10.68 -1.28 -25.38
N ARG A 331 -11.14 -0.43 -26.30
CA ARG A 331 -10.44 -0.16 -27.56
C ARG A 331 -9.17 0.68 -27.31
N PRO A 332 -7.96 0.22 -27.67
CA PRO A 332 -6.73 0.97 -27.43
C PRO A 332 -6.77 2.38 -28.00
N GLY A 333 -6.36 3.37 -27.20
CA GLY A 333 -6.43 4.81 -27.54
C GLY A 333 -7.85 5.40 -27.49
N ASP A 334 -8.79 4.83 -28.24
CA ASP A 334 -10.16 5.39 -28.34
C ASP A 334 -10.94 5.30 -27.02
N ASP A 335 -10.72 4.28 -26.20
CA ASP A 335 -11.36 4.12 -24.89
C ASP A 335 -10.42 4.47 -23.72
N GLU A 336 -9.29 5.12 -24.01
CA GLU A 336 -8.30 5.50 -23.00
C GLU A 336 -8.25 7.03 -22.80
N VAL A 337 -7.90 7.43 -21.57
CA VAL A 337 -7.57 8.82 -21.20
C VAL A 337 -6.19 8.81 -20.55
N PHE A 338 -5.22 9.43 -21.22
CA PHE A 338 -3.83 9.50 -20.75
C PHE A 338 -3.61 10.72 -19.84
N TYR A 339 -2.78 10.53 -18.82
CA TYR A 339 -2.43 11.52 -17.81
C TYR A 339 -0.92 11.79 -17.83
N PRO A 340 -0.42 12.67 -18.72
CA PRO A 340 1.00 12.98 -18.82
C PRO A 340 1.50 13.95 -17.73
N GLU A 341 0.60 14.70 -17.08
CA GLU A 341 0.95 15.79 -16.19
C GLU A 341 0.88 15.45 -14.68
N VAL A 342 0.50 14.22 -14.34
CA VAL A 342 0.36 13.76 -12.95
C VAL A 342 1.66 13.15 -12.43
N ARG A 343 1.76 12.95 -11.11
CA ARG A 343 2.93 12.31 -10.48
C ARG A 343 3.03 10.84 -10.86
N ALA A 344 4.21 10.41 -11.31
CA ALA A 344 4.54 9.02 -11.59
C ALA A 344 5.19 8.33 -10.38
N PHE A 345 5.08 7.00 -10.32
CA PHE A 345 5.78 6.17 -9.34
C PHE A 345 7.13 5.72 -9.92
N PRO A 346 8.26 6.31 -9.51
CA PRO A 346 9.57 6.03 -10.09
C PRO A 346 10.07 4.59 -9.88
N LEU A 347 9.51 3.84 -8.92
CA LEU A 347 9.91 2.45 -8.68
C LEU A 347 9.45 1.50 -9.78
N ILE A 348 8.48 1.89 -10.62
CA ILE A 348 8.12 1.08 -11.78
C ILE A 348 9.23 1.21 -12.82
N PRO A 349 9.79 0.09 -13.35
CA PRO A 349 10.92 0.11 -14.27
C PRO A 349 10.76 1.05 -15.48
N TYR A 350 9.57 1.10 -16.09
CA TYR A 350 9.33 1.96 -17.27
C TYR A 350 9.29 3.46 -16.92
N ASN A 351 9.24 3.83 -15.64
CA ASN A 351 9.38 5.22 -15.18
C ASN A 351 10.85 5.48 -14.80
N GLY A 352 11.33 4.85 -13.71
CA GLY A 352 12.65 5.12 -13.12
C GLY A 352 13.84 4.82 -14.04
N HIS A 353 13.69 3.78 -14.87
CA HIS A 353 14.73 3.29 -15.79
C HIS A 353 14.23 3.29 -17.24
N GLY A 354 13.13 4.01 -17.51
CA GLY A 354 12.54 4.14 -18.84
C GLY A 354 13.04 5.36 -19.62
N ALA A 355 12.43 5.61 -20.77
CA ALA A 355 12.82 6.67 -21.70
C ALA A 355 12.22 8.06 -21.39
N HIS A 356 11.36 8.16 -20.37
CA HIS A 356 10.59 9.36 -20.05
C HIS A 356 10.86 9.85 -18.62
N SER A 357 10.15 10.89 -18.19
CA SER A 357 10.32 11.42 -16.84
C SER A 357 10.05 10.34 -15.79
N PRO A 358 10.96 10.12 -14.82
CA PRO A 358 10.76 9.10 -13.79
C PRO A 358 9.68 9.47 -12.77
N VAL A 359 9.30 10.76 -12.70
CA VAL A 359 8.43 11.31 -11.64
C VAL A 359 7.15 11.96 -12.17
N LYS A 360 6.95 11.98 -13.50
CA LYS A 360 5.80 12.64 -14.14
C LYS A 360 5.24 11.82 -15.29
N GLY A 361 3.92 11.68 -15.33
CA GLY A 361 3.17 11.04 -16.41
C GLY A 361 3.07 9.52 -16.30
N GLY A 362 2.92 8.87 -17.45
CA GLY A 362 2.86 7.41 -17.56
C GLY A 362 1.59 6.78 -16.99
N LYS A 363 0.52 7.56 -16.77
CA LYS A 363 -0.76 7.08 -16.21
C LYS A 363 -1.90 7.10 -17.23
N VAL A 364 -2.86 6.19 -17.06
CA VAL A 364 -3.99 6.03 -17.99
C VAL A 364 -5.24 5.51 -17.28
N VAL A 365 -6.42 6.01 -17.69
CA VAL A 365 -7.70 5.34 -17.41
C VAL A 365 -8.12 4.62 -18.67
N SER A 366 -8.37 3.32 -18.56
CA SER A 366 -8.81 2.43 -19.63
C SER A 366 -10.27 2.02 -19.38
N ASP A 367 -11.17 2.44 -20.26
CA ASP A 367 -12.61 2.21 -20.10
C ASP A 367 -13.04 0.89 -20.77
N ALA A 368 -13.17 -0.16 -19.95
CA ALA A 368 -13.66 -1.47 -20.37
C ALA A 368 -15.18 -1.63 -20.13
N LEU A 369 -15.92 -0.54 -19.91
CA LEU A 369 -17.38 -0.55 -20.01
C LEU A 369 -17.79 -0.50 -21.49
N LEU A 370 -18.79 -1.30 -21.88
CA LEU A 370 -19.38 -1.27 -23.21
C LEU A 370 -20.39 -0.12 -23.34
N PRO A 371 -20.64 0.41 -24.57
CA PRO A 371 -21.53 1.56 -24.76
C PRO A 371 -22.93 1.40 -24.15
N ALA A 372 -23.50 0.19 -24.22
CA ALA A 372 -24.83 -0.09 -23.69
C ALA A 372 -24.90 0.05 -22.16
N GLU A 373 -23.79 -0.18 -21.43
CA GLU A 373 -23.73 -0.05 -19.96
C GLU A 373 -23.98 1.39 -19.50
N TYR A 374 -23.60 2.37 -20.32
CA TYR A 374 -23.85 3.79 -20.11
C TYR A 374 -25.29 4.24 -20.43
N THR A 375 -26.07 3.44 -21.18
CA THR A 375 -27.36 3.88 -21.74
C THR A 375 -28.52 2.95 -21.38
N THR A 376 -28.56 1.75 -21.94
CA THR A 376 -29.70 0.82 -21.85
C THR A 376 -29.48 -0.34 -20.87
N GLY A 377 -28.25 -0.54 -20.41
CA GLY A 377 -27.80 -1.71 -19.65
C GLY A 377 -27.15 -2.77 -20.53
N LYS A 378 -26.60 -3.81 -19.90
CA LYS A 378 -25.94 -4.96 -20.56
C LYS A 378 -26.85 -5.58 -21.62
N ASP A 379 -26.34 -5.71 -22.85
CA ASP A 379 -27.03 -6.24 -24.04
C ASP A 379 -26.34 -7.48 -24.64
N TRP A 380 -25.45 -8.12 -23.87
CA TRP A 380 -24.77 -9.37 -24.21
C TRP A 380 -24.91 -10.41 -23.11
N GLU A 381 -24.66 -11.67 -23.47
CA GLU A 381 -24.44 -12.78 -22.53
C GLU A 381 -23.01 -13.28 -22.73
N ALA A 382 -22.30 -13.56 -21.65
CA ALA A 382 -20.97 -14.16 -21.72
C ALA A 382 -21.10 -15.60 -22.24
N ALA A 383 -20.30 -15.98 -23.23
CA ALA A 383 -20.18 -17.35 -23.73
C ALA A 383 -19.50 -18.26 -22.68
N SER A 384 -20.21 -18.60 -21.62
CA SER A 384 -19.68 -19.27 -20.42
C SER A 384 -20.71 -20.25 -19.85
N PHE A 385 -20.24 -21.18 -19.01
CA PHE A 385 -21.14 -22.11 -18.31
C PHE A 385 -22.20 -21.38 -17.45
N LYS A 386 -21.80 -20.25 -16.85
CA LYS A 386 -22.64 -19.46 -15.95
C LYS A 386 -23.76 -18.71 -16.67
N GLU A 387 -23.49 -18.15 -17.85
CA GLU A 387 -24.45 -17.27 -18.55
C GLU A 387 -25.11 -17.93 -19.78
N SER A 388 -24.47 -18.88 -20.46
CA SER A 388 -25.00 -19.46 -21.72
C SER A 388 -25.84 -20.73 -21.56
N TYR A 389 -26.14 -21.15 -20.33
CA TYR A 389 -26.94 -22.35 -20.07
C TYR A 389 -28.02 -22.05 -19.02
N PRO A 390 -29.25 -22.61 -19.14
CA PRO A 390 -30.29 -22.44 -18.12
C PRO A 390 -29.87 -23.01 -16.75
N THR A 391 -30.35 -22.41 -15.66
CA THR A 391 -30.02 -22.82 -14.28
C THR A 391 -30.21 -24.31 -14.02
N GLY A 392 -31.33 -24.89 -14.48
CA GLY A 392 -31.58 -26.33 -14.29
C GLY A 392 -30.59 -27.25 -15.02
N VAL A 393 -30.00 -26.81 -16.13
CA VAL A 393 -28.90 -27.54 -16.81
C VAL A 393 -27.62 -27.41 -16.00
N GLN A 394 -27.31 -26.21 -15.51
CA GLN A 394 -26.13 -25.97 -14.70
C GLN A 394 -26.13 -26.83 -13.44
N GLU A 395 -27.23 -26.81 -12.67
CA GLU A 395 -27.40 -27.59 -11.45
C GLU A 395 -27.31 -29.10 -11.70
N LYS A 396 -27.89 -29.59 -12.80
CA LYS A 396 -27.79 -30.99 -13.19
C LYS A 396 -26.34 -31.39 -13.48
N VAL A 397 -25.61 -30.59 -14.25
CA VAL A 397 -24.19 -30.87 -14.57
C VAL A 397 -23.32 -30.83 -13.31
N ILE A 398 -23.51 -29.84 -12.44
CA ILE A 398 -22.75 -29.71 -11.18
C ILE A 398 -23.03 -30.89 -10.24
N SER A 399 -24.31 -31.28 -10.08
CA SER A 399 -24.69 -32.39 -9.18
C SER A 399 -24.15 -33.74 -9.64
N GLN A 400 -24.04 -33.97 -10.96
CA GLN A 400 -23.53 -35.21 -11.55
C GLN A 400 -22.03 -35.19 -11.85
N TRP A 401 -21.31 -34.10 -11.55
CA TRP A 401 -19.92 -33.89 -11.98
C TRP A 401 -18.99 -35.05 -11.56
N SER A 402 -19.06 -35.45 -10.30
CA SER A 402 -18.25 -36.56 -9.77
C SER A 402 -18.72 -37.94 -10.26
N GLU A 403 -20.03 -38.13 -10.45
CA GLU A 403 -20.59 -39.37 -10.98
C GLU A 403 -20.16 -39.60 -12.44
N MET A 404 -20.00 -38.51 -13.20
CA MET A 404 -19.46 -38.53 -14.57
C MET A 404 -17.94 -38.76 -14.61
N GLY A 405 -17.27 -38.84 -13.46
CA GLY A 405 -15.84 -39.12 -13.35
C GLY A 405 -14.93 -37.88 -13.27
N PHE A 406 -15.48 -36.68 -13.07
CA PHE A 406 -14.70 -35.46 -12.89
C PHE A 406 -14.42 -35.17 -11.41
N GLU A 407 -13.23 -34.67 -11.09
CA GLU A 407 -12.92 -34.21 -9.74
C GLU A 407 -13.65 -32.90 -9.43
N LYS A 408 -14.19 -32.78 -8.21
CA LYS A 408 -14.66 -31.49 -7.69
C LYS A 408 -13.42 -30.66 -7.36
N ARG A 409 -13.27 -29.52 -8.03
CA ARG A 409 -12.27 -28.50 -7.72
C ARG A 409 -12.86 -27.43 -6.81
#